data_AF-A0A176S6B8-F1
#
_entry.id   AF-A0A176S6B8-F1
#
_cell.length_a   1.000
_cell.length_b   1.000
_cell.length_c   1.000
_cell.angle_alpha   90.00
_cell.angle_beta   90.00
_cell.angle_gamma   90.00
#
_symmetry.space_group_name_H-M   'P 1'
#
loop_
_entity.id
_entity.type
_entity.pdbx_description
1 polymer ?
#
loop_
_entity_poly.entity_id
_entity_poly.type
_entity_poly.pdbx_seq_one_letter_code
_entity_poly.pdbx_strand_id
1 'polypeptide(L)'
;MTNNLFEAAYSCIMATDSSEKVQLSQTTVQAWQTNQLNLSASKAPVPILSPGLPPSLCLVSPRELPRRTLSTPMGQAALLHALAHIEFNAINLAWDAIYRFRDLPKAFYDDWVKVADEETTHFVLLHEQLQQLAYVYGDLNAHNGLWEMAVKT
;
A
#
# COMPACT_ATOMS: atom_id res chain seq x y z
N MET A 1 13.90 18.23 -12.56
CA MET A 1 12.76 17.62 -11.87
C MET A 1 13.04 17.71 -10.39
N THR A 2 12.15 18.33 -9.62
CA THR A 2 12.33 18.49 -8.18
C THR A 2 12.06 17.15 -7.54
N ASN A 3 13.10 16.45 -7.09
CA ASN A 3 12.97 15.13 -6.47
C ASN A 3 12.38 15.30 -5.06
N ASN A 4 11.06 15.22 -4.94
CA ASN A 4 10.32 15.54 -3.73
C ASN A 4 9.62 14.30 -3.14
N LEU A 5 9.75 14.10 -1.83
CA LEU A 5 9.17 12.94 -1.14
C LEU A 5 7.64 12.91 -1.22
N PHE A 6 6.97 14.06 -1.15
CA PHE A 6 5.50 14.11 -1.21
C PHE A 6 4.95 13.76 -2.59
N GLU A 7 5.62 14.18 -3.67
CA GLU A 7 5.23 13.80 -5.03
C GLU A 7 5.47 12.31 -5.30
N ALA A 8 6.56 11.76 -4.76
CA ALA A 8 6.84 10.32 -4.82
C ALA A 8 5.82 9.51 -4.01
N ALA A 9 5.48 9.95 -2.79
CA ALA A 9 4.45 9.33 -1.97
C ALA A 9 3.08 9.34 -2.66
N TYR A 10 2.69 10.47 -3.27
CA TYR A 10 1.45 10.55 -4.06
C TYR A 10 1.44 9.54 -5.21
N SER A 11 2.55 9.41 -5.93
CA SER A 11 2.69 8.44 -7.02
C SER A 11 2.54 7.01 -6.51
N CYS A 12 3.14 6.69 -5.36
CA CYS A 12 2.98 5.39 -4.71
C CYS A 12 1.50 5.11 -4.36
N ILE A 13 0.79 6.07 -3.77
CA ILE A 13 -0.63 5.91 -3.39
C ILE A 13 -1.50 5.69 -4.63
N MET A 14 -1.26 6.44 -5.71
CA MET A 14 -2.10 6.42 -6.91
C MET A 14 -1.82 5.26 -7.87
N ALA A 15 -0.71 4.55 -7.72
CA ALA A 15 -0.42 3.37 -8.51
C ALA A 15 -1.54 2.32 -8.37
N THR A 16 -2.12 1.90 -9.50
CA THR A 16 -3.22 0.94 -9.54
C THR A 16 -2.72 -0.49 -9.68
N ASP A 17 -1.62 -0.71 -10.39
CA ASP A 17 -1.01 -2.04 -10.49
C ASP A 17 -0.22 -2.37 -9.21
N SER A 18 -0.34 -3.60 -8.71
CA SER A 18 0.33 -3.97 -7.47
C SER A 18 1.84 -4.06 -7.60
N SER A 19 2.34 -4.52 -8.76
CA SER A 19 3.78 -4.62 -9.01
C SER A 19 4.38 -3.24 -9.20
N GLU A 20 3.69 -2.35 -9.93
CA GLU A 20 4.05 -0.94 -10.05
C GLU A 20 4.11 -0.25 -8.68
N LYS A 21 3.11 -0.44 -7.82
CA LYS A 21 3.09 0.14 -6.48
C LYS A 21 4.29 -0.34 -5.64
N VAL A 22 4.59 -1.64 -5.66
CA VAL A 22 5.76 -2.21 -4.98
C VAL A 22 7.04 -1.57 -5.50
N GLN A 23 7.21 -1.50 -6.83
CA GLN A 23 8.40 -0.92 -7.45
C GLN A 23 8.58 0.56 -7.09
N LEU A 24 7.51 1.35 -7.17
CA LEU A 24 7.52 2.76 -6.80
C LEU A 24 7.84 2.94 -5.32
N SER A 25 7.25 2.13 -4.44
CA SER A 25 7.50 2.14 -3.00
C SER A 25 8.97 1.88 -2.71
N GLN A 26 9.53 0.77 -3.23
CA GLN A 26 10.94 0.41 -3.05
C GLN A 26 11.91 1.47 -3.61
N THR A 27 11.61 2.00 -4.80
CA THR A 27 12.42 3.06 -5.42
C THR A 27 12.39 4.33 -4.57
N THR A 28 11.23 4.69 -4.03
CA THR A 28 11.06 5.88 -3.18
C THR A 28 11.79 5.71 -1.85
N VAL A 29 11.69 4.54 -1.22
CA VAL A 29 12.44 4.18 -0.01
C VAL A 29 13.94 4.33 -0.26
N GLN A 30 14.46 3.72 -1.33
CA GLN A 30 15.88 3.79 -1.67
C GLN A 30 16.35 5.23 -1.93
N ALA A 31 15.57 6.00 -2.68
CA ALA A 31 15.88 7.40 -2.97
C ALA A 31 15.84 8.26 -1.69
N TRP A 32 14.94 7.97 -0.74
CA TRP A 32 14.91 8.63 0.56
C TRP A 32 16.14 8.29 1.41
N GLN A 33 16.47 7.01 1.56
CA GLN A 33 17.61 6.53 2.34
C GLN A 33 18.95 7.04 1.82
N THR A 34 19.05 7.28 0.51
CA THR A 34 20.23 7.84 -0.15
C THR A 34 20.22 9.37 -0.25
N ASN A 35 19.29 10.05 0.43
CA ASN A 35 19.13 11.51 0.45
C ASN A 35 18.93 12.13 -0.94
N GLN A 36 18.36 11.39 -1.88
CA GLN A 36 18.04 11.88 -3.23
C GLN A 36 16.70 12.61 -3.29
N LEU A 37 15.88 12.53 -2.23
CA LEU A 37 14.58 13.20 -2.12
C LEU A 37 14.65 14.29 -1.03
N ASN A 38 13.97 15.41 -1.28
CA ASN A 38 13.82 16.50 -0.32
C ASN A 38 12.36 16.64 0.18
N LEU A 39 12.19 17.47 1.21
CA LEU A 39 10.89 17.80 1.81
C LEU A 39 10.33 19.14 1.30
N SER A 40 10.75 19.59 0.11
CA SER A 40 10.36 20.89 -0.45
C SER A 40 8.96 20.82 -1.10
N ALA A 41 7.89 20.94 -0.32
CA ALA A 41 6.53 20.99 -0.86
C ALA A 41 6.29 22.25 -1.70
N SER A 42 5.85 22.10 -2.96
CA SER A 42 5.42 23.22 -3.80
C SER A 42 3.92 23.52 -3.73
N LYS A 43 3.11 22.52 -3.35
CA LYS A 43 1.63 22.59 -3.29
C LYS A 43 1.12 21.96 -2.00
N ALA A 44 0.04 22.52 -1.47
CA ALA A 44 -0.70 21.91 -0.38
C ALA A 44 -1.22 20.51 -0.77
N PRO A 45 -1.26 19.55 0.17
CA PRO A 45 -1.84 18.24 -0.10
C PRO A 45 -3.33 18.37 -0.41
N VAL A 46 -3.81 17.58 -1.36
CA VAL A 46 -5.23 17.47 -1.70
C VAL A 46 -5.76 16.18 -1.08
N PRO A 47 -6.98 16.15 -0.49
CA PRO A 47 -7.54 14.93 0.07
C PRO A 47 -7.57 13.78 -0.95
N ILE A 48 -6.98 12.64 -0.59
CA ILE A 48 -7.03 11.42 -1.39
C ILE A 48 -8.24 10.60 -0.94
N LEU A 49 -9.29 10.61 -1.75
CA LEU A 49 -10.54 9.91 -1.41
C LEU A 49 -10.45 8.39 -1.63
N SER A 50 -9.62 7.94 -2.57
CA SER A 50 -9.39 6.54 -2.87
C SER A 50 -7.94 6.35 -3.32
N PRO A 51 -7.22 5.33 -2.84
CA PRO A 51 -5.91 5.00 -3.36
C PRO A 51 -6.08 4.29 -4.71
N GLY A 52 -4.98 4.13 -5.44
CA GLY A 52 -4.93 3.25 -6.60
C GLY A 52 -5.13 1.79 -6.16
N LEU A 53 -6.02 1.10 -6.87
CA LEU A 53 -6.34 -0.31 -6.64
C LEU A 53 -6.22 -1.09 -7.96
N PRO A 54 -5.83 -2.38 -7.92
CA PRO A 54 -5.82 -3.21 -9.12
C PRO A 54 -7.20 -3.30 -9.75
N PRO A 55 -7.33 -3.16 -11.08
CA PRO A 55 -8.62 -3.28 -11.76
C PRO A 55 -9.31 -4.65 -11.57
N SER A 56 -8.53 -5.70 -11.29
CA SER A 56 -9.03 -7.04 -10.98
C SER A 56 -9.64 -7.16 -9.58
N LEU A 57 -9.30 -6.25 -8.65
CA LEU A 57 -9.70 -6.36 -7.26
C LEU A 57 -11.17 -5.97 -7.08
N CYS A 58 -12.01 -6.97 -6.79
CA CYS A 58 -13.42 -6.75 -6.47
C CYS A 58 -13.60 -6.43 -4.98
N LEU A 59 -14.08 -5.22 -4.66
CA LEU A 59 -14.41 -4.82 -3.30
C LEU A 59 -15.87 -5.18 -2.98
N VAL A 60 -16.08 -5.92 -1.91
CA VAL A 60 -17.40 -6.41 -1.48
C VAL A 60 -17.66 -6.07 -0.01
N SER A 61 -18.90 -6.33 0.46
CA SER A 61 -19.20 -6.19 1.88
C SER A 61 -18.48 -7.29 2.70
N PRO A 62 -18.22 -7.07 4.01
CA PRO A 62 -17.55 -8.08 4.84
C PRO A 62 -18.21 -9.46 4.84
N ARG A 63 -19.53 -9.53 4.56
CA ARG A 63 -20.30 -10.78 4.53
C ARG A 63 -20.07 -11.61 3.26
N GLU A 64 -19.56 -10.97 2.21
CA GLU A 64 -19.31 -11.57 0.89
C GLU A 64 -17.84 -12.00 0.72
N LEU A 65 -17.03 -11.85 1.77
CA LEU A 65 -15.64 -12.27 1.76
C LEU A 65 -15.52 -13.81 1.76
N PRO A 66 -14.56 -14.39 1.02
CA PRO A 66 -14.29 -15.80 1.06
C PRO A 66 -13.95 -16.29 2.48
N ARG A 67 -14.35 -17.53 2.80
CA ARG A 67 -13.98 -18.14 4.09
C ARG A 67 -12.48 -18.41 4.14
N ARG A 68 -11.83 -17.80 5.12
CA ARG A 68 -10.41 -17.99 5.43
C ARG A 68 -10.26 -19.25 6.28
N THR A 69 -9.63 -20.30 5.76
CA THR A 69 -9.40 -21.54 6.50
C THR A 69 -8.07 -22.17 6.10
N LEU A 70 -7.32 -22.70 7.07
CA LEU A 70 -6.05 -23.39 6.80
C LEU A 70 -6.23 -24.82 6.29
N SER A 71 -7.46 -25.35 6.31
CA SER A 71 -7.74 -26.76 5.99
C SER A 71 -7.81 -27.10 4.51
N THR A 72 -7.91 -26.09 3.63
CA THR A 72 -8.03 -26.33 2.17
C THR A 72 -7.14 -25.35 1.40
N PRO A 73 -6.62 -25.73 0.21
CA PRO A 73 -5.80 -24.81 -0.61
C PRO A 73 -6.52 -23.49 -0.92
N MET A 74 -7.82 -23.54 -1.26
CA MET A 74 -8.62 -22.34 -1.51
C MET A 74 -8.76 -21.46 -0.26
N GLY A 75 -8.95 -22.05 0.91
CA GLY A 75 -9.02 -21.31 2.16
C GLY A 75 -7.69 -20.68 2.57
N GLN A 76 -6.58 -21.35 2.26
CA GLN A 76 -5.22 -20.82 2.47
C GLN A 76 -4.95 -19.64 1.53
N ALA A 77 -5.31 -19.78 0.25
CA ALA A 77 -5.24 -18.68 -0.72
C ALA A 77 -6.09 -17.48 -0.28
N ALA A 78 -7.31 -17.71 0.21
CA ALA A 78 -8.16 -16.66 0.77
C ALA A 78 -7.57 -15.97 2.00
N LEU A 79 -6.86 -16.71 2.86
CA LEU A 79 -6.16 -16.13 4.01
C LEU A 79 -4.96 -15.27 3.55
N LEU A 80 -4.10 -15.82 2.68
CA LEU A 80 -2.92 -15.11 2.18
C LEU A 80 -3.31 -13.86 1.39
N HIS A 81 -4.33 -13.94 0.53
CA HIS A 81 -4.86 -12.78 -0.19
C HIS A 81 -5.40 -11.72 0.75
N ALA A 82 -6.14 -12.11 1.80
CA ALA A 82 -6.64 -11.16 2.78
C ALA A 82 -5.51 -10.47 3.57
N LEU A 83 -4.46 -11.19 3.94
CA LEU A 83 -3.27 -10.60 4.56
C LEU A 83 -2.55 -9.66 3.59
N ALA A 84 -2.34 -10.09 2.34
CA ALA A 84 -1.76 -9.24 1.31
C ALA A 84 -2.60 -7.96 1.10
N HIS A 85 -3.93 -8.04 1.17
CA HIS A 85 -4.79 -6.86 1.10
C HIS A 85 -4.61 -5.90 2.29
N ILE A 86 -4.34 -6.43 3.48
CA ILE A 86 -4.04 -5.62 4.67
C ILE A 86 -2.71 -4.89 4.45
N GLU A 87 -1.65 -5.59 4.03
CA GLU A 87 -0.34 -4.96 3.79
C GLU A 87 -0.39 -3.96 2.64
N PHE A 88 -1.12 -4.27 1.57
CA PHE A 88 -1.32 -3.34 0.46
C PHE A 88 -1.99 -2.03 0.92
N ASN A 89 -2.97 -2.11 1.81
CA ASN A 89 -3.56 -0.92 2.43
C ASN A 89 -2.58 -0.22 3.36
N ALA A 90 -1.78 -0.95 4.13
CA ALA A 90 -0.79 -0.38 5.03
C ALA A 90 0.30 0.41 4.26
N ILE A 91 0.73 -0.07 3.09
CA ILE A 91 1.59 0.69 2.16
C ILE A 91 0.93 2.03 1.78
N ASN A 92 -0.35 2.00 1.37
CA ASN A 92 -1.07 3.22 1.01
C ASN A 92 -1.18 4.19 2.19
N LEU A 93 -1.46 3.68 3.39
CA LEU A 93 -1.59 4.49 4.61
C LEU A 93 -0.26 5.12 5.03
N ALA A 94 0.84 4.39 4.93
CA ALA A 94 2.17 4.91 5.25
C ALA A 94 2.57 6.05 4.29
N TRP A 95 2.36 5.85 2.99
CA TRP A 95 2.59 6.92 2.01
C TRP A 95 1.62 8.09 2.17
N ASP A 96 0.37 7.83 2.53
CA ASP A 96 -0.60 8.89 2.79
C ASP A 96 -0.21 9.75 4.00
N ALA A 97 0.27 9.14 5.09
CA ALA A 97 0.78 9.88 6.23
C ALA A 97 1.91 10.85 5.82
N ILE A 98 2.84 10.39 4.98
CA ILE A 98 3.91 11.22 4.42
C ILE A 98 3.35 12.33 3.54
N TYR A 99 2.40 12.01 2.65
CA TYR A 99 1.84 12.97 1.70
C TYR A 99 1.01 14.08 2.39
N ARG A 100 0.21 13.68 3.37
CA ARG A 100 -0.81 14.49 4.06
C ARG A 100 -0.20 15.40 5.13
N PHE A 101 0.66 14.85 5.99
CA PHE A 101 1.24 15.61 7.10
C PHE A 101 2.55 16.27 6.69
N ARG A 102 2.56 17.60 6.63
CA ARG A 102 3.69 18.40 6.15
C ARG A 102 4.30 19.23 7.26
N ASP A 103 5.51 19.75 7.00
CA ASP A 103 6.26 20.62 7.92
C ASP A 103 6.60 19.98 9.29
N LEU A 104 6.55 18.65 9.36
CA LEU A 104 7.00 17.87 10.53
C LEU A 104 8.52 17.62 10.50
N PRO A 105 9.14 17.25 11.64
CA PRO A 105 10.55 16.90 11.68
C PRO A 105 10.90 15.73 10.76
N LYS A 106 12.13 15.69 10.23
CA LYS A 106 12.61 14.62 9.34
C LYS A 106 12.32 13.21 9.88
N ALA A 107 12.49 13.02 11.19
CA ALA A 107 12.26 11.74 11.87
C ALA A 107 10.84 11.19 11.66
N PHE A 108 9.81 12.05 11.58
CA PHE A 108 8.45 11.62 11.28
C PHE A 108 8.38 10.92 9.92
N TYR A 109 9.02 11.49 8.89
CA TYR A 109 9.05 10.89 7.56
C TYR A 109 9.95 9.66 7.52
N ASP A 110 11.06 9.65 8.27
CA ASP A 110 11.92 8.47 8.39
C ASP A 110 11.15 7.27 8.93
N ASP A 111 10.35 7.46 9.98
CA ASP A 111 9.53 6.41 10.58
C ASP A 111 8.46 5.90 9.59
N TRP A 112 7.76 6.78 8.90
CA TRP A 112 6.74 6.36 7.93
C TRP A 112 7.30 5.74 6.66
N VAL A 113 8.46 6.19 6.18
CA VAL A 113 9.15 5.54 5.04
C VAL A 113 9.59 4.14 5.44
N LYS A 114 10.04 3.95 6.69
CA LYS A 114 10.36 2.63 7.22
C LYS A 114 9.12 1.72 7.28
N VAL A 115 7.98 2.21 7.78
CA VAL A 115 6.73 1.44 7.74
C VAL A 115 6.37 1.07 6.30
N ALA A 116 6.44 2.01 5.36
CA ALA A 116 6.15 1.72 3.96
C ALA A 116 7.05 0.61 3.38
N ASP A 117 8.34 0.58 3.74
CA ASP A 117 9.30 -0.45 3.33
C ASP A 117 8.96 -1.83 3.94
N GLU A 118 8.66 -1.87 5.24
CA GLU A 118 8.28 -3.09 5.95
C GLU A 118 7.01 -3.71 5.36
N GLU A 119 5.95 -2.91 5.15
CA GLU A 119 4.69 -3.42 4.60
C GLU A 119 4.80 -3.77 3.12
N THR A 120 5.67 -3.09 2.36
CA THR A 120 6.00 -3.49 0.99
C THR A 120 6.66 -4.87 0.98
N THR A 121 7.58 -5.11 1.91
CA THR A 121 8.25 -6.41 2.05
C THR A 121 7.27 -7.50 2.45
N HIS A 122 6.39 -7.26 3.43
CA HIS A 122 5.35 -8.21 3.84
C HIS A 122 4.41 -8.55 2.69
N PHE A 123 3.94 -7.54 1.94
CA PHE A 123 3.09 -7.75 0.77
C PHE A 123 3.77 -8.67 -0.26
N VAL A 124 5.03 -8.41 -0.61
CA VAL A 124 5.78 -9.22 -1.57
C VAL A 124 5.87 -10.67 -1.12
N LEU A 125 6.25 -10.92 0.14
CA LEU A 125 6.35 -12.28 0.68
C LEU A 125 5.00 -13.01 0.63
N LEU A 126 3.91 -12.34 1.01
CA LEU A 126 2.56 -12.91 0.97
C LEU A 126 2.10 -13.19 -0.46
N HIS A 127 2.39 -12.29 -1.40
CA HIS A 127 2.05 -12.45 -2.81
C HIS A 127 2.84 -13.60 -3.44
N GLU A 128 4.13 -13.74 -3.15
CA GLU A 128 4.93 -14.89 -3.59
C GLU A 128 4.35 -16.22 -3.09
N GLN A 129 3.93 -16.29 -1.83
CA GLN A 129 3.26 -17.49 -1.30
C GLN A 129 1.89 -17.74 -1.95
N LEU A 130 1.13 -16.68 -2.25
CA LEU A 130 -0.14 -16.80 -2.96
C LEU A 130 0.04 -17.36 -4.38
N GLN A 131 1.11 -16.96 -5.06
CA GLN A 131 1.48 -17.47 -6.38
C GLN A 131 1.83 -18.96 -6.36
N GLN A 132 2.42 -19.47 -5.28
CA GLN A 132 2.64 -20.93 -5.11
C GLN A 132 1.33 -21.72 -5.07
N LEU A 133 0.21 -21.08 -4.73
CA LEU A 133 -1.13 -21.67 -4.76
C LEU A 133 -1.87 -21.41 -6.09
N ALA A 134 -1.19 -20.85 -7.10
CA ALA A 134 -1.73 -20.46 -8.39
C ALA A 134 -2.79 -19.34 -8.34
N TYR A 135 -2.67 -18.44 -7.36
CA TYR A 135 -3.47 -17.21 -7.27
C TYR A 135 -2.54 -15.99 -7.27
N VAL A 136 -3.07 -14.84 -7.69
CA VAL A 136 -2.40 -13.54 -7.55
C VAL A 136 -3.27 -12.57 -6.74
N TYR A 137 -2.63 -11.52 -6.24
CA TYR A 137 -3.37 -10.45 -5.58
C TYR A 137 -4.36 -9.80 -6.56
N GLY A 138 -5.63 -9.73 -6.16
CA GLY A 138 -6.74 -9.29 -7.02
C GLY A 138 -7.68 -10.41 -7.47
N ASP A 139 -7.27 -11.68 -7.44
CA ASP A 139 -8.13 -12.80 -7.89
C ASP A 139 -9.32 -13.10 -6.98
N LEU A 140 -9.24 -12.69 -5.70
CA LEU A 140 -10.27 -12.90 -4.70
C LEU A 140 -10.86 -11.57 -4.24
N ASN A 141 -12.11 -11.62 -3.77
CA ASN A 141 -12.81 -10.47 -3.24
C ASN A 141 -12.12 -9.92 -1.97
N ALA A 142 -12.10 -8.60 -1.84
CA ALA A 142 -11.55 -7.89 -0.70
C ALA A 142 -12.56 -6.90 -0.09
N HIS A 143 -12.21 -6.28 1.04
CA HIS A 143 -13.04 -5.29 1.71
C HIS A 143 -12.21 -4.06 2.10
N ASN A 144 -12.75 -2.87 1.84
CA ASN A 144 -12.01 -1.60 1.91
C ASN A 144 -11.99 -0.91 3.29
N GLY A 145 -12.36 -1.62 4.35
CA GLY A 145 -12.65 -1.01 5.66
C GLY A 145 -11.51 -0.18 6.25
N LEU A 146 -10.24 -0.55 6.01
CA LEU A 146 -9.08 0.20 6.50
C LEU A 146 -8.98 1.60 5.88
N TRP A 147 -9.11 1.71 4.56
CA TRP A 147 -9.03 2.99 3.87
C TRP A 147 -10.25 3.88 4.19
N GLU A 148 -11.45 3.28 4.27
CA GLU A 148 -12.66 4.01 4.66
C GLU A 148 -12.54 4.69 6.03
N MET A 149 -11.80 4.09 6.96
CA MET A 149 -11.51 4.71 8.26
C MET A 149 -10.51 5.86 8.15
N ALA A 150 -9.48 5.70 7.32
CA ALA A 150 -8.45 6.72 7.11
C ALA A 150 -8.97 7.99 6.42
N VAL A 151 -10.01 7.88 5.59
CA VAL A 151 -10.68 9.04 4.97
C VAL A 151 -11.55 9.81 5.97
N LYS A 152 -12.07 9.15 7.02
CA LYS A 152 -12.94 9.76 8.03
C LYS A 152 -12.18 10.54 9.11
N THR A 153 -10.84 10.48 9.11
CA THR A 153 -9.96 11.01 10.17
C THR A 153 -8.92 11.94 9.57
#